data_AF-A0AAP9UGB8-F1
#
_entry.id   AF-A0AAP9UGB8-F1
#
_cell.length_a   1.000
_cell.length_b   1.000
_cell.length_c   1.000
_cell.angle_alpha   90.00
_cell.angle_beta   90.00
_cell.angle_gamma   90.00
#
_symmetry.space_group_name_H-M   'P 1'
#
loop_
_entity.id
_entity.type
_entity.pdbx_description
1 polymer ?
#
loop_
_entity_poly.entity_id
_entity_poly.type
_entity_poly.pdbx_seq_one_letter_code
_entity_poly.pdbx_strand_id
1 'polypeptide(L)'
;MKLKEGEIDIGHTNGHEYARCRDAAESLGWNQRQFNDYMNNPDYYQWEDHASNISHAYENKNKDLSKLIKEMKQFEDGGFMW
;
A
#
# COMPACT_ATOMS: atom_id res chain seq x y z
N MET A 1 18.29 17.39 -16.24
CA MET A 1 18.68 16.84 -14.92
C MET A 1 18.81 15.34 -15.06
N LYS A 2 19.98 14.77 -14.79
CA LYS A 2 20.16 13.31 -14.72
C LYS A 2 19.98 12.91 -13.26
N LEU A 3 18.88 12.22 -12.95
CA LEU A 3 18.68 11.57 -11.66
C LEU A 3 19.64 10.37 -11.59
N LYS A 4 20.44 10.27 -10.54
CA LYS A 4 21.40 9.16 -10.34
C LYS A 4 20.64 7.91 -9.88
N GLU A 5 20.97 6.76 -10.46
CA GLU A 5 20.53 5.46 -9.97
C GLU A 5 20.98 5.29 -8.50
N GLY A 6 20.01 5.23 -7.59
CA GLY A 6 20.23 5.15 -6.13
C GLY A 6 19.56 6.24 -5.29
N GLU A 7 18.94 7.27 -5.89
CA GLU A 7 18.26 8.37 -5.17
C GLU A 7 16.72 8.32 -5.28
N ILE A 8 16.18 7.30 -5.94
CA ILE A 8 14.73 7.12 -6.12
C ILE A 8 14.36 5.77 -5.53
N ASP A 9 13.54 5.81 -4.49
CA ASP A 9 12.94 4.61 -3.89
C ASP A 9 11.53 4.41 -4.43
N ILE A 10 11.11 3.14 -4.48
CA ILE A 10 9.72 2.78 -4.73
C ILE A 10 9.00 2.79 -3.38
N GLY A 11 8.22 3.84 -3.14
CA GLY A 11 7.40 4.01 -1.95
C GLY A 11 5.97 3.52 -2.16
N HIS A 12 5.21 3.44 -1.07
CA HIS A 12 3.76 3.17 -1.16
C HIS A 12 3.00 4.49 -1.22
N THR A 13 1.90 4.53 -1.98
CA THR A 13 1.01 5.68 -1.98
C THR A 13 0.35 5.88 -0.62
N ASN A 14 0.03 7.13 -0.27
CA ASN A 14 -0.67 7.46 0.97
C ASN A 14 -2.00 6.69 1.07
N GLY A 15 -2.18 5.91 2.15
CA GLY A 15 -3.34 5.04 2.34
C GLY A 15 -3.11 3.57 1.98
N HIS A 16 -2.07 3.28 1.20
CA HIS A 16 -1.66 1.92 0.81
C HIS A 16 -0.31 1.51 1.41
N GLU A 17 0.10 2.20 2.47
CA GLU A 17 1.28 1.85 3.27
C GLU A 17 1.22 0.38 3.69
N TYR A 18 2.34 -0.34 3.52
CA TYR A 18 2.42 -1.78 3.78
C TYR A 18 1.79 -2.18 5.13
N ALA A 19 2.08 -1.44 6.20
CA ALA A 19 1.55 -1.72 7.54
C ALA A 19 0.01 -1.65 7.60
N ARG A 20 -0.60 -0.65 6.93
CA ARG A 20 -2.06 -0.49 6.89
C ARG A 20 -2.72 -1.59 6.08
N CYS A 21 -2.16 -1.91 4.90
CA CYS A 21 -2.64 -2.98 4.06
C CYS A 21 -2.54 -4.33 4.78
N ARG A 22 -1.43 -4.57 5.51
CA ARG A 22 -1.26 -5.77 6.34
C ARG A 22 -2.33 -5.85 7.42
N ASP A 23 -2.48 -4.80 8.24
CA ASP A 23 -3.43 -4.79 9.35
C ASP A 23 -4.89 -4.96 8.85
N ALA A 24 -5.23 -4.36 7.69
CA ALA A 24 -6.53 -4.54 7.05
C ALA A 24 -6.72 -5.97 6.51
N ALA A 25 -5.71 -6.56 5.87
CA ALA A 25 -5.73 -7.96 5.41
C ALA A 25 -5.91 -8.94 6.58
N GLU A 26 -5.19 -8.72 7.68
CA GLU A 26 -5.33 -9.51 8.91
C GLU A 26 -6.76 -9.40 9.48
N SER A 27 -7.34 -8.18 9.48
CA SER A 27 -8.73 -7.98 9.90
C SER A 27 -9.76 -8.65 8.98
N LEU A 28 -9.42 -8.90 7.72
CA LEU A 28 -10.25 -9.61 6.74
C LEU A 28 -10.02 -11.12 6.75
N GLY A 29 -9.03 -11.61 7.50
CA GLY A 29 -8.65 -13.03 7.50
C GLY A 29 -7.97 -13.48 6.21
N TRP A 30 -7.36 -12.55 5.47
CA TRP A 30 -6.65 -12.86 4.23
C TRP A 30 -5.37 -13.64 4.48
N ASN A 31 -5.09 -14.58 3.58
CA ASN A 31 -3.79 -15.25 3.56
C ASN A 31 -2.76 -14.45 2.74
N GLN A 32 -1.48 -14.83 2.88
CA GLN A 32 -0.36 -14.18 2.19
C GLN A 32 -0.56 -14.09 0.67
N ARG A 33 -1.22 -15.06 0.04
CA ARG A 33 -1.43 -15.07 -1.41
C ARG A 33 -2.46 -14.02 -1.83
N GLN A 34 -3.58 -13.90 -1.10
CA GLN A 34 -4.59 -12.87 -1.32
C GLN A 34 -4.01 -11.47 -1.10
N PHE A 35 -3.20 -11.32 -0.04
CA PHE A 35 -2.48 -10.08 0.22
C PHE A 35 -1.51 -9.74 -0.90
N ASN A 36 -0.72 -10.71 -1.37
CA ASN A 36 0.21 -10.49 -2.48
C ASN A 36 -0.53 -10.13 -3.78
N ASP A 37 -1.68 -10.76 -4.05
CA ASP A 37 -2.49 -10.47 -5.25
C ASP A 37 -2.97 -9.01 -5.24
N TYR A 38 -3.47 -8.55 -4.09
CA TYR A 38 -3.84 -7.16 -3.87
C TYR A 38 -2.64 -6.20 -3.99
N MET A 39 -1.52 -6.52 -3.34
CA MET A 39 -0.32 -5.67 -3.35
C MET A 39 0.38 -5.65 -4.70
N ASN A 40 0.11 -6.61 -5.60
CA ASN A 40 0.68 -6.64 -6.94
C ASN A 40 0.00 -5.64 -7.91
N ASN A 41 -0.54 -4.55 -7.37
CA ASN A 41 -1.09 -3.45 -8.13
C ASN A 41 -0.02 -2.33 -8.25
N PRO A 42 0.48 -2.02 -9.46
CA PRO A 42 1.48 -0.97 -9.65
C PRO A 42 0.99 0.42 -9.22
N ASP A 43 -0.33 0.67 -9.20
CA ASP A 43 -0.90 1.96 -8.78
C ASP A 43 -0.70 2.26 -7.28
N TYR A 44 -0.37 1.24 -6.47
CA TYR A 44 -0.07 1.42 -5.04
C TYR A 44 1.36 1.89 -4.79
N TYR A 45 2.16 1.99 -5.84
CA TYR A 45 3.55 2.37 -5.77
C TYR A 45 3.77 3.71 -6.47
N GLN A 46 4.58 4.55 -5.84
CA GLN A 46 4.97 5.85 -6.39
C GLN A 46 6.48 6.02 -6.29
N TRP A 47 7.04 6.76 -7.25
CA TRP A 47 8.43 7.18 -7.21
C TRP A 47 8.56 8.29 -6.16
N GLU A 48 9.23 8.00 -5.04
CA GLU A 48 9.44 8.98 -3.98
C GLU A 48 10.92 9.36 -3.88
N ASP A 49 11.15 10.65 -3.64
CA ASP A 49 12.45 11.16 -3.21
C ASP A 49 12.76 10.61 -1.81
N HIS A 50 13.95 10.05 -1.62
CA HIS A 50 14.39 9.39 -0.38
C HIS A 50 14.10 10.22 0.89
N ALA A 51 14.15 11.55 0.81
CA ALA A 51 13.88 12.44 1.94
C ALA A 51 12.40 12.48 2.34
N SER A 52 11.47 12.33 1.39
CA SER A 52 10.02 12.30 1.68
C SER A 52 9.62 10.98 2.33
N ASN A 53 10.19 9.86 1.87
CA ASN A 53 9.95 8.50 2.37
C ASN A 53 10.37 8.33 3.85
N ILE A 54 11.49 8.91 4.27
CA ILE A 54 11.97 8.81 5.67
C ILE A 54 11.23 9.78 6.61
N SER A 55 10.66 10.86 6.09
CA SER A 55 10.18 11.96 6.93
C SER A 55 8.96 11.60 7.77
N HIS A 56 8.22 10.53 7.46
CA HIS A 56 6.91 10.21 8.09
C HIS A 56 5.96 11.43 8.10
N ALA A 57 6.23 12.48 7.29
CA ALA A 57 5.59 13.79 7.43
C ALA A 57 4.12 13.77 7.00
N TYR A 58 3.74 12.76 6.23
CA TYR A 58 2.39 12.51 5.75
C TYR A 58 1.75 11.27 6.36
N GLU A 59 2.39 10.61 7.34
CA GLU A 59 1.76 9.51 8.06
C GLU A 59 0.52 10.03 8.76
N ASN A 60 -0.61 9.67 8.16
CA ASN A 60 -1.90 10.02 8.68
C ASN A 60 -2.05 9.30 10.04
N LYS A 61 -2.03 10.07 11.14
CA LYS A 61 -2.21 9.53 12.51
C LYS A 61 -3.57 8.87 12.71
N ASN A 62 -4.47 9.01 11.74
CA ASN A 62 -5.78 8.40 11.76
C ASN A 62 -5.64 6.91 11.43
N LYS A 63 -5.82 6.06 12.46
CA LYS A 63 -5.85 4.59 12.39
C LYS A 63 -7.16 4.06 11.78
N ASP A 64 -7.95 4.91 11.14
CA ASP A 64 -9.19 4.48 10.51
C ASP A 64 -8.87 3.67 9.25
N LEU A 65 -8.94 2.35 9.39
CA LEU A 65 -8.78 1.39 8.30
C LEU A 65 -10.10 1.14 7.55
N SER A 66 -11.22 1.77 7.95
CA SER A 66 -12.56 1.45 7.46
C SER A 66 -12.67 1.59 5.93
N LYS A 67 -12.05 2.63 5.37
CA LYS A 67 -12.01 2.86 3.92
C LYS A 67 -11.19 1.81 3.19
N LEU A 68 -10.02 1.46 3.73
CA LEU A 68 -9.11 0.45 3.15
C LEU A 68 -9.74 -0.94 3.20
N ILE A 69 -10.32 -1.32 4.34
CA ILE A 69 -11.04 -2.59 4.51
C ILE A 69 -12.22 -2.69 3.53
N LYS A 70 -12.94 -1.59 3.28
CA LYS A 70 -14.05 -1.57 2.31
C LYS A 70 -13.54 -1.77 0.87
N GLU A 71 -12.45 -1.12 0.50
CA GLU A 71 -11.81 -1.26 -0.81
C GLU A 71 -11.28 -2.68 -1.01
N MET A 72 -10.55 -3.22 -0.03
CA MET A 72 -10.04 -4.60 -0.06
C MET A 72 -11.18 -5.62 -0.15
N LYS A 73 -12.30 -5.42 0.56
CA LYS A 73 -13.50 -6.26 0.39
C LYS A 73 -14.10 -6.18 -1.01
N GLN A 74 -14.09 -5.01 -1.65
CA GLN A 74 -14.56 -4.88 -3.02
C GLN A 74 -13.64 -5.62 -4.00
N PHE A 75 -12.33 -5.61 -3.75
CA PHE A 75 -11.37 -6.41 -4.51
C PHE A 75 -11.62 -7.92 -4.35
N GLU A 76 -11.88 -8.39 -3.13
CA GLU A 76 -12.24 -9.78 -2.86
C GLU A 76 -13.56 -10.19 -3.56
N ASP A 77 -14.61 -9.35 -3.49
CA ASP A 77 -15.91 -9.59 -4.13
C ASP A 77 -15.83 -9.57 -5.66
N GLY A 78 -14.93 -8.75 -6.22
CA GLY A 78 -14.61 -8.71 -7.65
C GLY A 78 -13.95 -9.99 -8.19
N GLY A 79 -13.57 -10.91 -7.29
CA GLY A 79 -12.88 -12.15 -7.61
C GLY A 79 -11.39 -11.91 -7.81
N PHE A 80 -10.58 -12.51 -6.93
CA PHE A 80 -9.14 -12.59 -7.12
C PHE A 80 -8.84 -13.14 -8.53
N MET A 81 -7.97 -12.46 -9.27
CA MET A 81 -7.61 -12.82 -10.63
C MET A 81 -6.67 -14.03 -10.61
N TRP A 82 -7.24 -15.24 -10.44
CA TRP A 82 -6.53 -16.51 -10.53
C TRP A 82 -6.42 -17.04 -11.96
#